data_AF-A0AAI8MJK8-F1
#
_entry.id   AF-A0AAI8MJK8-F1
#
_cell.length_a   1.000
_cell.length_b   1.000
_cell.length_c   1.000
_cell.angle_alpha   90.00
_cell.angle_beta   90.00
_cell.angle_gamma   90.00
#
_symmetry.space_group_name_H-M   'P 1'
#
loop_
_entity.id
_entity.type
_entity.pdbx_description
1 polymer ?
#
loop_
_entity_poly.entity_id
_entity_poly.type
_entity_poly.pdbx_seq_one_letter_code
_entity_poly.pdbx_strand_id
1 'polypeptide(L)'
;MALVAKEWRFIDLGLSLAFVPYFDATHGVMKPILSVGWTLNYEMFFYAVFAVAMLLPLRAGVSFITAVFVILVGSHLLFVGPGNPAHTAALFFTEHIVLLFVIGIFIGLFATNPRIPYPFIVACFMFGLMCVAYACVRSLDDISFPTDLLMWVPAACVVMLCSGEGGEGGVFAKWAEKFGDASYSTYIFNVFVVAALAKVMPVSSYATGLVFVLVALVASNLLGLLISRWIRTRCSRTYAGFSTETLEAYEPKRLRLRVCPLGR
;
A
#
# COMPACT_ATOMS: atom_id res chain seq x y z
N MET A 1 -32.20 2.10 -0.27
CA MET A 1 -31.07 2.79 0.41
C MET A 1 -30.91 4.14 -0.27
N ALA A 2 -31.48 5.19 0.31
CA ALA A 2 -31.48 6.52 -0.29
C ALA A 2 -30.04 7.05 -0.33
N LEU A 3 -29.56 7.41 -1.52
CA LEU A 3 -28.33 8.17 -1.68
C LEU A 3 -28.59 9.55 -1.06
N VAL A 4 -28.18 9.74 0.20
CA VAL A 4 -28.04 11.08 0.78
C VAL A 4 -27.10 11.83 -0.16
N ALA A 5 -27.63 12.84 -0.86
CA ALA A 5 -26.85 13.66 -1.76
C ALA A 5 -25.81 14.39 -0.90
N LYS A 6 -24.57 13.93 -0.97
CA LYS A 6 -23.44 14.55 -0.28
C LYS A 6 -23.15 15.90 -0.95
N GLU A 7 -23.39 16.99 -0.24
CA GLU A 7 -22.94 18.31 -0.66
C GLU A 7 -21.44 18.43 -0.40
N TRP A 8 -20.63 18.14 -1.43
CA TRP A 8 -19.18 18.31 -1.36
C TRP A 8 -18.85 19.80 -1.20
N ARG A 9 -18.25 20.18 -0.08
CA ARG A 9 -17.79 21.55 0.12
C ARG A 9 -16.41 21.68 -0.53
N PHE A 10 -16.12 22.83 -1.16
CA PHE A 10 -14.78 23.09 -1.72
C PHE A 10 -13.65 22.95 -0.68
N ILE A 11 -13.97 23.14 0.60
CA ILE A 11 -13.06 22.93 1.74
C ILE A 11 -12.66 21.45 1.86
N ASP A 12 -13.61 20.51 1.67
CA ASP A 12 -13.35 19.07 1.74
C ASP A 12 -12.41 18.60 0.63
N LEU A 13 -12.52 19.24 -0.54
CA LEU A 13 -11.61 19.03 -1.67
C LEU A 13 -10.20 19.53 -1.33
N GLY A 14 -10.10 20.75 -0.76
CA GLY A 14 -8.82 21.31 -0.31
C GLY A 14 -8.14 20.43 0.72
N LEU A 15 -8.87 19.93 1.71
CA LEU A 15 -8.35 19.01 2.74
C LEU A 15 -7.90 17.68 2.16
N SER A 16 -8.68 17.11 1.22
CA SER A 16 -8.30 15.87 0.52
C SER A 16 -7.03 16.03 -0.31
N LEU A 17 -6.88 17.15 -1.02
CA LEU A 17 -5.69 17.45 -1.82
C LEU A 17 -4.46 17.75 -0.95
N ALA A 18 -4.66 18.29 0.25
CA ALA A 18 -3.62 18.51 1.24
C ALA A 18 -3.30 17.28 2.10
N PHE A 19 -3.93 16.13 1.83
CA PHE A 19 -3.80 14.88 2.59
C PHE A 19 -4.13 15.01 4.08
N VAL A 20 -5.08 15.90 4.41
CA VAL A 20 -5.56 16.10 5.78
C VAL A 20 -6.80 15.22 6.00
N PRO A 21 -6.77 14.24 6.92
CA PRO A 21 -7.94 13.42 7.22
C PRO A 21 -9.02 14.28 7.87
N TYR A 22 -10.25 14.13 7.38
CA TYR A 22 -11.43 14.78 7.95
C TYR A 22 -12.55 13.75 8.12
N PHE A 23 -13.45 14.03 9.05
CA PHE A 23 -14.56 13.14 9.37
C PHE A 23 -15.68 13.28 8.34
N ASP A 24 -16.07 12.19 7.69
CA ASP A 24 -17.25 12.16 6.84
C ASP A 24 -18.49 11.76 7.66
N ALA A 25 -19.30 12.76 8.01
CA ALA A 25 -20.55 12.56 8.75
C ALA A 25 -21.57 11.66 8.02
N THR A 26 -21.45 11.50 6.71
CA THR A 26 -22.37 10.69 5.87
C THR A 26 -22.13 9.20 6.03
N HIS A 27 -20.86 8.79 6.20
CA HIS A 27 -20.46 7.39 6.29
C HIS A 27 -19.91 7.02 7.68
N GLY A 28 -19.82 7.98 8.61
CA GLY A 28 -19.36 7.75 9.98
C GLY A 28 -17.89 7.34 10.07
N VAL A 29 -17.10 7.55 9.01
CA VAL A 29 -15.71 7.11 8.89
C VAL A 29 -14.81 8.23 8.37
N MET A 30 -13.52 8.19 8.70
CA MET A 30 -12.52 9.10 8.14
C MET A 30 -12.08 8.63 6.77
N LYS A 31 -12.72 9.16 5.72
CA LYS A 31 -12.32 8.93 4.33
C LYS A 31 -12.42 10.22 3.53
N PRO A 32 -11.40 10.57 2.72
CA PRO A 32 -11.47 11.72 1.83
C PRO A 32 -12.45 11.48 0.68
N ILE A 33 -12.66 12.50 -0.15
CA ILE A 33 -13.59 12.44 -1.30
C ILE A 33 -13.39 11.17 -2.13
N LEU A 34 -12.12 10.84 -2.40
CA LEU A 34 -11.76 9.58 -3.00
C LEU A 34 -11.67 8.50 -1.92
N SER A 35 -12.52 7.47 -2.00
CA SER A 35 -12.61 6.42 -0.96
C SER A 35 -11.30 5.64 -0.72
N VAL A 36 -10.32 5.66 -1.64
CA VAL A 36 -8.97 5.09 -1.41
C VAL A 36 -8.01 6.03 -0.71
N GLY A 37 -8.32 7.34 -0.64
CA GLY A 37 -7.39 8.35 -0.17
C GLY A 37 -7.03 8.28 1.32
N TRP A 38 -7.75 7.49 2.14
CA TRP A 38 -7.33 7.24 3.52
C TRP A 38 -5.98 6.51 3.57
N THR A 39 -5.79 5.44 2.79
CA THR A 39 -4.47 4.80 2.68
C THR A 39 -3.40 5.74 2.13
N LEU A 40 -3.79 6.62 1.21
CA LEU A 40 -2.87 7.55 0.55
C LEU A 40 -2.38 8.62 1.54
N ASN A 41 -3.22 9.05 2.49
CA ASN A 41 -2.78 9.88 3.62
C ASN A 41 -1.70 9.17 4.46
N TYR A 42 -1.86 7.87 4.73
CA TYR A 42 -0.83 7.08 5.42
C TYR A 42 0.45 6.96 4.58
N GLU A 43 0.34 6.78 3.26
CA GLU A 43 1.50 6.75 2.36
C GLU A 43 2.27 8.06 2.38
N MET A 44 1.59 9.21 2.26
CA MET A 44 2.25 10.53 2.29
C MET A 44 2.89 10.81 3.66
N PHE A 45 2.23 10.42 4.75
CA PHE A 45 2.79 10.50 6.09
C PHE A 45 4.05 9.62 6.24
N PHE A 46 3.97 8.37 5.78
CA PHE A 46 5.12 7.47 5.73
C PHE A 46 6.27 8.08 4.94
N TYR A 47 6.02 8.63 3.75
CA TYR A 47 7.05 9.27 2.93
C TYR A 47 7.68 10.48 3.60
N ALA A 48 6.91 11.29 4.33
CA ALA A 48 7.44 12.41 5.09
C ALA A 48 8.41 11.94 6.20
N VAL A 49 8.01 10.93 6.99
CA VAL A 49 8.86 10.33 8.04
C VAL A 49 10.10 9.67 7.42
N PHE A 50 9.91 8.95 6.32
CA PHE A 50 10.99 8.26 5.59
C PHE A 50 12.00 9.25 5.01
N ALA A 51 11.55 10.38 4.47
CA ALA A 51 12.43 11.42 3.94
C ALA A 51 13.35 12.00 5.03
N VAL A 52 12.83 12.20 6.24
CA VAL A 52 13.66 12.61 7.40
C VAL A 52 14.65 11.50 7.77
N ALA A 53 14.20 10.25 7.75
CA ALA A 53 15.05 9.10 8.06
C ALA A 53 16.20 8.91 7.06
N MET A 54 16.03 9.32 5.79
CA MET A 54 17.08 9.28 4.77
C MET A 54 18.24 10.24 5.05
N LEU A 55 18.06 11.24 5.93
CA LEU A 55 19.15 12.12 6.39
C LEU A 55 20.07 11.43 7.41
N LEU A 56 19.66 10.27 7.92
CA LEU A 56 20.37 9.49 8.93
C LEU A 56 21.07 8.27 8.30
N PRO A 57 22.14 7.73 8.91
CA PRO A 57 22.72 6.48 8.47
C PRO A 57 21.69 5.34 8.60
N LEU A 58 21.74 4.34 7.71
CA LEU A 58 20.72 3.28 7.55
C LEU A 58 20.19 2.72 8.88
N ARG A 59 21.07 2.33 9.81
CA ARG A 59 20.67 1.79 11.12
C ARG A 59 19.88 2.79 11.96
N ALA A 60 20.33 4.04 12.01
CA ALA A 60 19.66 5.11 12.75
C ALA A 60 18.34 5.51 12.08
N GLY A 61 18.29 5.55 10.74
CA GLY A 61 17.06 5.81 9.98
C GLY A 61 15.99 4.75 10.24
N VAL A 62 16.35 3.47 10.20
CA VAL A 62 15.43 2.36 10.50
C VAL A 62 14.94 2.42 11.94
N SER A 63 15.84 2.65 12.91
CA SER A 63 15.48 2.81 14.32
C SER A 63 14.56 4.02 14.54
N PHE A 64 14.83 5.14 13.86
CA PHE A 64 13.99 6.35 13.92
C PHE A 64 12.57 6.08 13.42
N ILE A 65 12.41 5.51 12.22
CA ILE A 65 11.09 5.21 11.65
C ILE A 65 10.32 4.26 12.57
N THR A 66 10.99 3.21 13.05
CA THR A 66 10.40 2.22 13.96
C THR A 66 9.94 2.88 15.26
N ALA A 67 10.79 3.71 15.86
CA ALA A 67 10.45 4.41 17.10
C ALA A 67 9.27 5.38 16.90
N VAL A 68 9.27 6.17 15.82
CA VAL A 68 8.16 7.09 15.51
C VAL A 68 6.84 6.34 15.43
N PHE A 69 6.74 5.28 14.62
CA PHE A 69 5.48 4.56 14.45
C PHE A 69 5.07 3.76 15.69
N VAL A 70 6.01 3.17 16.43
CA VAL A 70 5.71 2.44 17.67
C VAL A 70 5.21 3.39 18.76
N ILE A 71 5.84 4.56 18.92
CA ILE A 71 5.40 5.57 19.89
C ILE A 71 4.03 6.12 19.50
N LEU A 72 3.82 6.38 18.21
CA LEU A 72 2.53 6.87 17.68
C LEU A 72 1.41 5.88 18.00
N VAL A 73 1.58 4.60 17.67
CA VAL A 73 0.57 3.56 18.00
C VAL A 73 0.44 3.35 19.51
N GLY A 74 1.54 3.37 20.26
CA GLY A 74 1.52 3.28 21.73
C GLY A 74 0.77 4.45 22.40
N SER A 75 0.76 5.63 21.75
CA SER A 75 0.04 6.81 22.22
C SER A 75 -1.45 6.79 21.88
N HIS A 76 -1.95 5.80 21.11
CA HIS A 76 -3.35 5.73 20.68
C HIS A 76 -4.34 5.85 21.83
N LEU A 77 -4.08 5.18 22.97
CA LEU A 77 -4.93 5.22 24.16
C LEU A 77 -5.04 6.61 24.80
N LEU A 78 -4.07 7.52 24.57
CA LEU A 78 -4.13 8.90 25.06
C LEU A 78 -5.15 9.74 24.28
N PHE A 79 -5.52 9.31 23.08
CA PHE A 79 -6.44 10.03 22.20
C PHE A 79 -7.86 9.45 22.21
N VAL A 80 -8.05 8.26 22.78
CA VAL A 80 -9.37 7.62 22.97
C VAL A 80 -10.09 8.31 24.15
N GLY A 81 -10.99 9.25 23.84
CA GLY A 81 -11.80 9.96 24.84
C GLY A 81 -13.15 10.46 24.27
N PRO A 82 -14.22 10.51 25.08
CA PRO A 82 -15.54 10.93 24.61
C PRO A 82 -15.61 12.45 24.34
N GLY A 83 -16.00 12.83 23.11
CA GLY A 83 -16.71 14.09 22.88
C GLY A 83 -15.99 15.25 22.18
N ASN A 84 -14.87 15.06 21.46
CA ASN A 84 -14.21 16.19 20.78
C ASN A 84 -13.86 15.89 19.29
N PRO A 85 -14.41 16.64 18.31
CA PRO A 85 -14.10 16.46 16.89
C PRO A 85 -12.66 16.82 16.50
N ALA A 86 -11.87 17.44 17.40
CA ALA A 86 -10.44 17.64 17.21
C ALA A 86 -9.60 16.35 17.42
N HIS A 87 -10.21 15.26 17.91
CA HIS A 87 -9.53 13.97 18.16
C HIS A 87 -9.47 13.03 16.94
N THR A 88 -10.11 13.39 15.82
CA THR A 88 -10.29 12.45 14.70
C THR A 88 -8.97 12.24 13.94
N ALA A 89 -8.23 13.30 13.58
CA ALA A 89 -6.96 13.16 12.86
C ALA A 89 -5.85 12.46 13.67
N ALA A 90 -5.77 12.70 14.98
CA ALA A 90 -4.79 12.02 15.84
C ALA A 90 -5.09 10.52 15.96
N LEU A 91 -6.36 10.16 16.13
CA LEU A 91 -6.79 8.75 16.10
C LEU A 91 -6.41 8.09 14.77
N PHE A 92 -6.65 8.77 13.66
CA PHE A 92 -6.28 8.28 12.32
C PHE A 92 -4.81 7.89 12.23
N PHE A 93 -3.88 8.78 12.59
CA PHE A 93 -2.45 8.48 12.46
C PHE A 93 -1.94 7.49 13.52
N THR A 94 -2.64 7.34 14.65
CA THR A 94 -2.27 6.39 15.72
C THR A 94 -2.84 4.98 15.54
N GLU A 95 -3.62 4.74 14.48
CA GLU A 95 -4.08 3.40 14.10
C GLU A 95 -2.91 2.43 13.88
N HIS A 96 -3.08 1.18 14.32
CA HIS A 96 -2.08 0.10 14.22
C HIS A 96 -1.66 -0.23 12.77
N ILE A 97 -2.44 0.19 11.77
CA ILE A 97 -2.14 -0.06 10.34
C ILE A 97 -0.77 0.49 9.91
N VAL A 98 -0.29 1.57 10.53
CA VAL A 98 1.02 2.16 10.20
C VAL A 98 2.20 1.23 10.50
N LEU A 99 2.02 0.24 11.38
CA LEU A 99 3.06 -0.76 11.67
C LEU A 99 3.35 -1.68 10.48
N LEU A 100 2.44 -1.78 9.50
CA LEU A 100 2.69 -2.54 8.26
C LEU A 100 3.88 -1.95 7.47
N PHE A 101 4.08 -0.63 7.51
CA PHE A 101 5.25 0.00 6.88
C PHE A 101 6.55 -0.45 7.56
N VAL A 102 6.56 -0.54 8.89
CA VAL A 102 7.70 -1.03 9.67
C VAL A 102 8.00 -2.49 9.32
N ILE A 103 6.96 -3.35 9.25
CA ILE A 103 7.10 -4.74 8.82
C ILE A 103 7.72 -4.81 7.41
N GLY A 104 7.24 -3.98 6.47
CA GLY A 104 7.80 -3.88 5.12
C GLY A 104 9.28 -3.51 5.07
N ILE A 105 9.72 -2.55 5.90
CA ILE A 105 11.14 -2.17 6.03
C ILE A 105 11.98 -3.37 6.48
N PHE A 106 11.53 -4.10 7.49
CA PHE A 106 12.25 -5.28 7.97
C PHE A 106 12.29 -6.39 6.92
N ILE A 107 11.19 -6.66 6.21
CA ILE A 107 11.18 -7.61 5.09
C ILE A 107 12.24 -7.22 4.05
N GLY A 108 12.32 -5.94 3.68
CA GLY A 108 13.32 -5.44 2.74
C GLY A 108 14.76 -5.64 3.24
N LEU A 109 15.03 -5.35 4.52
CA LEU A 109 16.35 -5.60 5.13
C LEU A 109 16.69 -7.10 5.12
N PHE A 110 15.73 -7.97 5.44
CA PHE A 110 15.94 -9.42 5.43
C PHE A 110 16.17 -9.97 4.02
N ALA A 111 15.49 -9.42 3.01
CA ALA A 111 15.68 -9.80 1.61
C ALA A 111 17.12 -9.55 1.12
N THR A 112 17.79 -8.51 1.62
CA THR A 112 19.19 -8.20 1.25
C THR A 112 20.24 -9.14 1.84
N ASN A 113 19.89 -10.00 2.80
CA ASN A 113 20.81 -10.97 3.41
C ASN A 113 20.08 -12.29 3.69
N PRO A 114 19.82 -13.10 2.66
CA PRO A 114 18.93 -14.24 2.75
C PRO A 114 19.53 -15.35 3.63
N ARG A 115 19.02 -15.48 4.85
CA ARG A 115 19.14 -16.68 5.68
C ARG A 115 17.78 -17.30 6.00
N ILE A 116 16.73 -16.93 5.27
CA ILE A 116 15.39 -17.48 5.48
C ILE A 116 15.24 -18.70 4.58
N PRO A 117 15.02 -19.90 5.13
CA PRO A 117 14.87 -21.09 4.32
C PRO A 117 13.55 -21.02 3.53
N TYR A 118 13.61 -21.27 2.22
CA TYR A 118 12.45 -21.38 1.31
C TYR A 118 11.20 -22.08 1.90
N PRO A 119 11.30 -23.19 2.67
CA PRO A 119 10.13 -23.81 3.31
C PRO A 119 9.41 -22.93 4.35
N PHE A 120 10.10 -22.03 5.05
CA PHE A 120 9.47 -21.09 5.97
C PHE A 120 8.57 -20.10 5.21
N ILE A 121 9.03 -19.66 4.03
CA ILE A 121 8.31 -18.71 3.20
C ILE A 121 7.05 -19.37 2.59
N VAL A 122 7.15 -20.63 2.13
CA VAL A 122 6.00 -21.43 1.67
C VAL A 122 5.01 -21.70 2.80
N ALA A 123 5.48 -22.01 4.02
CA ALA A 123 4.61 -22.21 5.18
C ALA A 123 3.83 -20.93 5.54
N CYS A 124 4.51 -19.78 5.51
CA CYS A 124 3.92 -18.46 5.69
C CYS A 124 2.84 -18.14 4.64
N PHE A 125 3.08 -18.47 3.37
CA PHE A 125 2.09 -18.31 2.30
C PHE A 125 0.88 -19.22 2.44
N MET A 126 1.11 -20.50 2.74
CA MET A 126 0.03 -21.47 2.97
C MET A 126 -0.79 -21.10 4.20
N PHE A 127 -0.15 -20.58 5.26
CA PHE A 127 -0.83 -20.05 6.42
C PHE A 127 -1.68 -18.82 6.06
N GLY A 128 -1.13 -17.90 5.25
CA GLY A 128 -1.87 -16.75 4.74
C GLY A 128 -3.08 -17.14 3.88
N LEU A 129 -2.93 -18.11 2.98
CA LEU A 129 -4.01 -18.64 2.15
C LEU A 129 -5.09 -19.32 3.00
N MET A 130 -4.68 -20.05 4.05
CA MET A 130 -5.57 -20.69 5.02
C MET A 130 -6.35 -19.66 5.83
N CYS A 131 -5.71 -18.56 6.25
CA CYS A 131 -6.35 -17.44 6.94
C CYS A 131 -7.41 -16.73 6.07
N VAL A 132 -7.11 -16.51 4.79
CA VAL A 132 -8.06 -15.92 3.82
C VAL A 132 -9.21 -16.88 3.53
N ALA A 133 -8.92 -18.17 3.29
CA ALA A 133 -9.95 -19.18 3.10
C ALA A 133 -10.86 -19.32 4.34
N TYR A 134 -10.28 -19.28 5.53
CA TYR A 134 -11.01 -19.27 6.79
C TYR A 134 -11.90 -18.03 6.94
N ALA A 135 -11.40 -16.84 6.62
CA ALA A 135 -12.18 -15.60 6.60
C ALA A 135 -13.37 -15.66 5.62
N CYS A 136 -13.17 -16.24 4.44
CA CYS A 136 -14.23 -16.43 3.44
C CYS A 136 -15.31 -17.44 3.89
N VAL A 137 -14.94 -18.48 4.64
CA VAL A 137 -15.88 -19.49 5.16
C VAL A 137 -16.59 -19.02 6.44
N ARG A 138 -15.96 -18.16 7.24
CA ARG A 138 -16.44 -17.67 8.55
C ARG A 138 -17.35 -16.44 8.49
N SER A 139 -17.89 -16.07 7.33
CA SER A 139 -19.04 -15.14 7.25
C SER A 139 -20.33 -15.70 7.92
N LEU A 140 -20.21 -16.65 8.84
CA LEU A 140 -21.28 -17.42 9.45
C LEU A 140 -21.19 -17.66 10.95
N ASP A 141 -20.14 -17.29 11.72
CA ASP A 141 -20.28 -17.20 13.21
C ASP A 141 -19.08 -16.64 14.00
N ASP A 142 -19.46 -16.21 15.20
CA ASP A 142 -18.93 -15.29 16.23
C ASP A 142 -17.63 -15.73 16.96
N ILE A 143 -16.45 -15.43 16.38
CA ILE A 143 -15.17 -15.42 17.11
C ILE A 143 -14.41 -14.14 16.75
N SER A 144 -14.26 -13.24 17.73
CA SER A 144 -13.49 -11.98 17.65
C SER A 144 -11.98 -12.20 17.60
N PHE A 145 -11.48 -12.89 16.58
CA PHE A 145 -10.08 -12.71 16.21
C PHE A 145 -9.94 -11.31 15.61
N PRO A 146 -8.87 -10.54 15.89
CA PRO A 146 -8.66 -9.27 15.21
C PRO A 146 -8.56 -9.57 13.71
N THR A 147 -9.62 -9.25 12.96
CA THR A 147 -9.76 -9.49 11.52
C THR A 147 -8.57 -8.92 10.74
N ASP A 148 -7.98 -7.86 11.28
CA ASP A 148 -6.80 -7.21 10.77
C ASP A 148 -5.59 -8.15 10.74
N LEU A 149 -5.31 -8.89 11.83
CA LEU A 149 -4.17 -9.79 11.88
C LEU A 149 -4.30 -10.94 10.87
N LEU A 150 -5.53 -11.42 10.67
CA LEU A 150 -5.86 -12.46 9.71
C LEU A 150 -5.63 -12.01 8.26
N MET A 151 -5.65 -10.71 7.98
CA MET A 151 -5.35 -10.12 6.67
C MET A 151 -3.87 -9.72 6.54
N TRP A 152 -3.27 -9.22 7.62
CA TRP A 152 -1.93 -8.63 7.61
C TRP A 152 -0.81 -9.66 7.53
N VAL A 153 -0.96 -10.79 8.24
CA VAL A 153 0.01 -11.89 8.18
C VAL A 153 0.12 -12.43 6.75
N PRO A 154 -0.97 -12.84 6.06
CA PRO A 154 -0.89 -13.22 4.65
C PRO A 154 -0.21 -12.18 3.77
N ALA A 155 -0.57 -10.89 3.93
CA ALA A 155 0.00 -9.81 3.14
C ALA A 155 1.52 -9.71 3.32
N ALA A 156 2.02 -9.74 4.57
CA ALA A 156 3.44 -9.73 4.87
C ALA A 156 4.16 -10.97 4.30
N CYS A 157 3.54 -12.15 4.38
CA CYS A 157 4.08 -13.39 3.82
C CYS A 157 4.20 -13.33 2.28
N VAL A 158 3.19 -12.79 1.60
CA VAL A 158 3.21 -12.58 0.14
C VAL A 158 4.32 -11.61 -0.25
N VAL A 159 4.45 -10.49 0.46
CA VAL A 159 5.53 -9.52 0.20
C VAL A 159 6.90 -10.15 0.41
N MET A 160 7.07 -10.96 1.46
CA MET A 160 8.33 -11.67 1.71
C MET A 160 8.66 -12.70 0.62
N LEU A 161 7.68 -13.45 0.13
CA LEU A 161 7.85 -14.34 -1.03
C LEU A 161 8.30 -13.59 -2.27
N CYS A 162 7.62 -12.50 -2.59
CA CYS A 162 7.90 -11.70 -3.79
C CYS A 162 9.21 -10.93 -3.67
N SER A 163 9.72 -10.73 -2.45
CA SER A 163 11.02 -10.08 -2.20
C SER A 163 12.23 -11.03 -2.35
N GLY A 164 12.00 -12.34 -2.50
CA GLY A 164 13.08 -13.29 -2.81
C GLY A 164 13.62 -13.08 -4.22
N GLU A 165 14.84 -13.55 -4.49
CA GLU A 165 15.46 -13.52 -5.83
C GLU A 165 14.57 -14.27 -6.85
N GLY A 166 13.69 -13.53 -7.52
CA GLY A 166 12.83 -14.03 -8.57
C GLY A 166 13.65 -14.32 -9.82
N GLY A 167 13.48 -15.51 -10.40
CA GLY A 167 14.23 -15.96 -11.57
C GLY A 167 14.27 -14.93 -12.69
N GLU A 168 15.48 -14.45 -12.98
CA GLU A 168 15.74 -13.44 -14.00
C GLU A 168 15.26 -13.94 -15.38
N GLY A 169 14.41 -13.16 -16.05
CA GLY A 169 14.20 -13.25 -17.50
C GLY A 169 12.96 -13.99 -18.02
N GLY A 170 12.13 -14.60 -17.17
CA GLY A 170 10.90 -15.29 -17.61
C GLY A 170 9.82 -14.35 -18.19
N VAL A 171 8.98 -14.85 -19.11
CA VAL A 171 7.84 -14.09 -19.67
C VAL A 171 6.87 -13.67 -18.55
N PHE A 172 6.62 -14.55 -17.59
CA PHE A 172 5.80 -14.25 -16.41
C PHE A 172 6.39 -13.11 -15.58
N ALA A 173 7.70 -13.14 -15.29
CA ALA A 173 8.37 -12.09 -14.54
C ALA A 173 8.23 -10.71 -15.22
N LYS A 174 8.40 -10.65 -16.56
CA LYS A 174 8.22 -9.41 -17.33
C LYS A 174 6.79 -8.85 -17.24
N TRP A 175 5.77 -9.71 -17.25
CA TRP A 175 4.39 -9.27 -17.09
C TRP A 175 4.10 -8.87 -15.64
N ALA A 176 4.59 -9.63 -14.65
CA ALA A 176 4.44 -9.32 -13.23
C ALA A 176 5.06 -7.96 -12.89
N GLU A 177 6.28 -7.70 -13.36
CA GLU A 177 6.95 -6.39 -13.25
C GLU A 177 6.09 -5.29 -13.87
N LYS A 178 5.60 -5.48 -15.09
CA LYS A 178 4.79 -4.50 -15.82
C LYS A 178 3.45 -4.17 -15.14
N PHE A 179 2.80 -5.16 -14.54
CA PHE A 179 1.59 -4.94 -13.75
C PHE A 179 1.92 -4.30 -12.38
N GLY A 180 3.04 -4.69 -11.76
CA GLY A 180 3.57 -4.05 -10.56
C GLY A 180 3.86 -2.56 -10.78
N ASP A 181 4.51 -2.23 -11.88
CA ASP A 181 4.79 -0.89 -12.38
C ASP A 181 3.54 -0.03 -12.64
N ALA A 182 2.39 -0.67 -12.84
CA ALA A 182 1.11 0.01 -13.04
C ALA A 182 0.19 -0.08 -11.82
N SER A 183 0.61 -0.78 -10.76
CA SER A 183 -0.21 -1.07 -9.59
C SER A 183 -0.78 0.19 -8.94
N TYR A 184 0.02 1.26 -8.81
CA TYR A 184 -0.44 2.54 -8.26
C TYR A 184 -1.53 3.21 -9.12
N SER A 185 -1.39 3.17 -10.44
CA SER A 185 -2.43 3.69 -11.35
C SER A 185 -3.68 2.82 -11.28
N THR A 186 -3.55 1.50 -11.29
CA THR A 186 -4.69 0.59 -11.10
C THR A 186 -5.39 0.85 -9.76
N TYR A 187 -4.62 1.08 -8.70
CA TYR A 187 -5.11 1.34 -7.34
C TYR A 187 -5.99 2.59 -7.24
N ILE A 188 -5.59 3.68 -7.89
CA ILE A 188 -6.38 4.92 -7.88
C ILE A 188 -7.61 4.80 -8.79
N PHE A 189 -7.44 4.21 -9.97
CA PHE A 189 -8.47 4.27 -11.01
C PHE A 189 -9.51 3.15 -10.96
N ASN A 190 -9.25 2.05 -10.24
CA ASN A 190 -10.19 0.94 -10.13
C ASN A 190 -11.56 1.36 -9.56
N VAL A 191 -11.60 2.29 -8.60
CA VAL A 191 -12.86 2.74 -7.97
C VAL A 191 -13.77 3.38 -9.00
N PHE A 192 -13.22 4.19 -9.92
CA PHE A 192 -14.00 4.81 -10.99
C PHE A 192 -14.50 3.77 -12.00
N VAL A 193 -13.67 2.77 -12.33
CA VAL A 193 -14.05 1.67 -13.23
C VAL A 193 -15.20 0.85 -12.63
N VAL A 194 -15.07 0.45 -11.36
CA VAL A 194 -16.12 -0.30 -10.65
C VAL A 194 -17.40 0.52 -10.56
N ALA A 195 -17.33 1.80 -10.21
CA ALA A 195 -18.49 2.68 -10.14
C ALA A 195 -19.18 2.88 -11.50
N ALA A 196 -18.41 3.00 -12.59
CA ALA A 196 -18.94 3.09 -13.94
C ALA A 196 -19.61 1.78 -14.37
N LEU A 197 -18.95 0.65 -14.17
CA LEU A 197 -19.49 -0.67 -14.50
C LEU A 197 -20.75 -0.98 -13.70
N ALA A 198 -20.81 -0.59 -12.42
CA ALA A 198 -21.99 -0.83 -11.58
C ALA A 198 -23.26 -0.14 -12.09
N LYS A 199 -23.13 0.94 -12.87
CA LYS A 199 -24.28 1.62 -13.51
C LYS A 199 -24.76 0.93 -14.79
N VAL A 200 -23.87 0.22 -15.48
CA VAL A 200 -24.14 -0.36 -16.81
C VAL A 200 -24.44 -1.85 -16.72
N MET A 201 -23.86 -2.54 -15.74
CA MET A 201 -24.00 -3.98 -15.52
C MET A 201 -24.77 -4.24 -14.22
N PRO A 202 -26.10 -4.46 -14.29
CA PRO A 202 -26.86 -4.85 -13.11
C PRO A 202 -26.44 -6.25 -12.67
N VAL A 203 -26.12 -6.39 -11.37
CA VAL A 203 -25.80 -7.68 -10.77
C VAL A 203 -27.08 -8.25 -10.15
N SER A 204 -27.67 -9.25 -10.80
CA SER A 204 -28.93 -9.88 -10.39
C SER A 204 -28.78 -11.32 -9.91
N SER A 205 -27.62 -11.92 -10.14
CA SER A 205 -27.28 -13.31 -9.78
C SER A 205 -25.80 -13.46 -9.49
N TYR A 206 -25.42 -14.58 -8.85
CA TYR A 206 -24.02 -14.93 -8.61
C TYR A 206 -23.20 -15.01 -9.91
N ALA A 207 -23.77 -15.58 -10.98
CA ALA A 207 -23.10 -15.66 -12.28
C ALA A 207 -22.81 -14.27 -12.85
N THR A 208 -23.79 -13.36 -12.83
CA THR A 208 -23.58 -11.96 -13.26
C THR A 208 -22.60 -11.22 -12.36
N GLY A 209 -22.53 -11.56 -11.07
CA GLY A 209 -21.56 -11.02 -10.13
C GLY A 209 -20.13 -11.47 -10.44
N LEU A 210 -19.93 -12.75 -10.77
CA LEU A 210 -18.62 -13.25 -11.20
C LEU A 210 -18.15 -12.59 -12.49
N VAL A 211 -19.05 -12.47 -13.48
CA VAL A 211 -18.75 -11.75 -14.73
C VAL A 211 -18.39 -10.30 -14.44
N PHE A 212 -19.15 -9.63 -13.57
CA PHE A 212 -18.86 -8.25 -13.16
C PHE A 212 -17.46 -8.12 -12.55
N VAL A 213 -17.08 -9.00 -11.61
CA VAL A 213 -15.77 -8.98 -10.96
C VAL A 213 -14.64 -9.22 -11.97
N LEU A 214 -14.79 -10.19 -12.87
CA LEU A 214 -13.80 -10.47 -13.90
C LEU A 214 -13.63 -9.29 -14.86
N VAL A 215 -14.72 -8.70 -15.31
CA VAL A 215 -14.71 -7.52 -16.19
C VAL A 215 -14.08 -6.33 -15.47
N ALA A 216 -14.46 -6.07 -14.22
CA ALA A 216 -13.90 -4.99 -13.42
C ALA A 216 -12.40 -5.16 -13.17
N LEU A 217 -11.95 -6.39 -12.88
CA LEU A 217 -10.54 -6.72 -12.67
C LEU A 217 -9.72 -6.45 -13.94
N VAL A 218 -10.18 -6.94 -15.09
CA VAL A 218 -9.50 -6.76 -16.37
C VAL A 218 -9.52 -5.30 -16.79
N ALA A 219 -10.69 -4.64 -16.75
CA ALA A 219 -10.82 -3.24 -17.13
C ALA A 219 -9.98 -2.31 -16.25
N SER A 220 -9.94 -2.54 -14.94
CA SER A 220 -9.13 -1.73 -14.01
C SER A 220 -7.63 -1.86 -14.28
N ASN A 221 -7.14 -3.09 -14.51
CA ASN A 221 -5.73 -3.32 -14.81
C ASN A 221 -5.33 -2.79 -16.20
N LEU A 222 -6.20 -2.93 -17.21
CA LEU A 222 -5.97 -2.36 -18.53
C LEU A 222 -5.91 -0.83 -18.46
N LEU A 223 -6.87 -0.20 -17.77
CA LEU A 223 -6.88 1.25 -17.59
C LEU A 223 -5.64 1.71 -16.82
N GLY A 224 -5.29 1.03 -15.72
CA GLY A 224 -4.08 1.32 -14.95
C GLY A 224 -2.80 1.24 -15.79
N LEU A 225 -2.67 0.21 -16.65
CA LEU A 225 -1.55 0.10 -17.60
C LEU A 225 -1.50 1.24 -18.61
N LEU A 226 -2.65 1.64 -19.16
CA LEU A 226 -2.74 2.74 -20.11
C LEU A 226 -2.33 4.06 -19.47
N ILE A 227 -2.86 4.36 -18.28
CA ILE A 227 -2.57 5.58 -17.53
C ILE A 227 -1.10 5.61 -17.12
N SER A 228 -0.58 4.52 -16.57
CA SER A 228 0.82 4.44 -16.15
C SER A 228 1.78 4.64 -17.32
N ARG A 229 1.49 4.06 -18.50
CA ARG A 229 2.26 4.33 -19.73
C ARG A 229 2.16 5.77 -20.20
N TRP A 230 0.97 6.35 -20.15
CA TRP A 230 0.75 7.75 -20.54
C TRP A 230 1.54 8.71 -19.65
N ILE A 231 1.51 8.50 -18.32
CA ILE A 231 2.30 9.27 -17.35
C ILE A 231 3.80 9.09 -17.62
N ARG A 232 4.28 7.84 -17.72
CA ARG A 232 5.71 7.56 -17.96
C ARG A 232 6.23 8.19 -19.23
N THR A 233 5.49 8.08 -20.34
CA THR A 233 5.92 8.68 -21.62
C THR A 233 5.93 10.20 -21.59
N ARG A 234 5.02 10.83 -20.84
CA ARG A 234 5.02 12.30 -20.65
C ARG A 234 6.17 12.75 -19.77
N CYS A 235 6.35 12.14 -18.60
CA CYS A 235 7.46 12.48 -17.70
C CYS A 235 8.81 12.23 -18.38
N SER A 236 9.00 11.09 -19.06
CA SER A 236 10.23 10.79 -19.80
C SER A 236 10.54 11.85 -20.86
N ARG A 237 9.54 12.34 -21.61
CA ARG A 237 9.75 13.41 -22.61
C ARG A 237 10.14 14.75 -21.97
N THR A 238 9.63 15.05 -20.78
CA THR A 238 9.94 16.29 -20.06
C THR A 238 11.32 16.23 -19.38
N TYR A 239 11.69 15.09 -18.80
CA TYR A 239 12.95 14.92 -18.07
C TYR A 239 14.14 14.47 -18.94
N ALA A 240 13.90 14.05 -20.19
CA ALA A 240 14.97 13.76 -21.16
C ALA A 240 15.89 14.97 -21.45
N GLY A 241 15.44 16.20 -21.16
CA GLY A 241 16.27 17.40 -21.23
C GLY A 241 17.14 17.67 -20.00
N PHE A 242 16.90 16.96 -18.87
CA PHE A 242 17.62 17.15 -17.60
C PHE A 242 18.64 16.03 -17.29
N SER A 243 18.54 14.88 -17.98
CA SER A 243 19.21 13.64 -17.57
C SER A 243 20.56 13.35 -18.23
N THR A 244 21.00 14.12 -19.23
CA THR A 244 22.29 13.84 -19.90
C THR A 244 23.50 14.27 -19.08
N GLU A 245 23.41 15.25 -18.18
CA GLU A 245 24.57 15.68 -17.36
C GLU A 245 24.72 14.91 -16.04
N THR A 246 23.68 14.27 -15.51
CA THR A 246 23.72 13.61 -14.20
C THR A 246 23.83 12.08 -14.27
N LEU A 247 23.39 11.44 -15.35
CA LEU A 247 23.45 9.98 -15.48
C LEU A 247 24.85 9.46 -15.86
N GLU A 248 25.69 10.24 -16.55
CA GLU A 248 27.11 9.86 -16.76
C GLU A 248 27.93 9.88 -15.45
N ALA A 249 27.49 10.64 -14.44
CA ALA A 249 28.09 10.60 -13.10
C ALA A 249 27.65 9.39 -12.25
N TYR A 250 26.57 8.71 -12.66
CA TYR A 250 25.99 7.54 -12.00
C TYR A 250 26.21 6.25 -12.80
N GLU A 251 27.25 6.17 -13.64
CA GLU A 251 27.79 4.84 -13.94
C GLU A 251 28.28 4.22 -12.63
N PRO A 252 27.72 3.08 -12.18
CA PRO A 252 28.28 2.38 -11.04
C PRO A 252 29.61 1.78 -11.50
N LYS A 253 30.70 2.53 -11.36
CA LYS A 253 32.04 1.94 -11.20
C LYS A 253 31.89 0.92 -10.09
N ARG A 254 31.78 -0.36 -10.48
CA ARG A 254 31.72 -1.56 -9.65
C ARG A 254 32.06 -1.22 -8.20
N LEU A 255 31.02 -0.93 -7.41
CA LEU A 255 31.13 -0.85 -5.95
C LEU A 255 31.42 -2.28 -5.50
N ARG A 256 32.70 -2.66 -5.60
CA ARG A 256 33.29 -3.70 -4.78
C ARG A 256 33.05 -3.21 -3.36
N LEU A 257 31.96 -3.67 -2.75
CA LEU A 257 31.83 -3.74 -1.32
C LEU A 257 33.08 -4.48 -0.84
N ARG A 258 34.13 -3.73 -0.48
CA ARG A 258 35.20 -4.24 0.35
C ARG A 258 34.51 -4.54 1.67
N VAL A 259 34.06 -5.79 1.81
CA VAL A 259 33.89 -6.41 3.11
C VAL A 259 35.24 -6.21 3.80
N CYS A 260 35.24 -5.30 4.78
CA CYS A 260 36.39 -5.11 5.65
C CYS A 260 36.64 -6.49 6.28
N PRO A 261 37.81 -7.12 6.10
CA PRO A 261 38.12 -8.30 6.87
C PRO A 261 38.23 -7.83 8.32
N LEU A 262 37.27 -8.24 9.14
CA LEU A 262 37.42 -8.22 10.59
C LEU A 262 38.70 -9.02 10.88
N GLY A 263 39.78 -8.28 11.13
CA GLY A 263 41.05 -8.84 11.54
C GLY A 263 40.95 -9.34 12.97
N ARG A 264 41.36 -10.60 13.13
CA ARG A 264 41.82 -11.29 14.34
C ARG A 264 40.88 -11.34 15.55
#